data_AF-A0A5Q0UIT1-F1
#
_entry.id   AF-A0A5Q0UIT1-F1
#
_cell.length_a   1.000
_cell.length_b   1.000
_cell.length_c   1.000
_cell.angle_alpha   90.00
_cell.angle_beta   90.00
_cell.angle_gamma   90.00
#
_symmetry.space_group_name_H-M   'P 1'
#
loop_
_entity.id
_entity.type
_entity.pdbx_description
1 polymer ?
#
loop_
_entity_poly.entity_id
_entity_poly.type
_entity_poly.pdbx_seq_one_letter_code
_entity_poly.pdbx_strand_id
1 'polypeptide(L)'
;MQRRQFLAATGLTLLGGTTGCVGQLSSPLAPTSDEPIAVDETWNQPGGGPGHAYAASGSGPGAAIESRWRFSDGDSHFEPMAIADDTVFAASDSTVVALDASRGTERWRAAVDSNDDWLAVGPDHLFFSDGWIEREPETASVTPYPESSPHQDRFVLLKDLFVYLTDDAVVAGRPGADEARWRRPLDRPHSLCGVADQMIVVATETGLAGLSLSDGSQQWLREDLWSEVSFVDVAGADERVYATTWTRDATVFALDAASGETAWTYEPPTQVWLTADSNHVVLGGLPDVEPMNRVDVLDAAGDRQWVVPTDSNDTTVHVPVLADGVVYAAHVADCFAYDLASGEKLWSLSPDGLLSSDLYPLGQPLVAGDGLFLEQDGAVYGFGPA
;
A
#
# COMPACT_ATOMS: atom_id res chain seq x y z
N MET A 1 21.80 -17.72 -65.78
CA MET A 1 20.80 -16.69 -65.41
C MET A 1 21.01 -15.44 -66.28
N GLN A 2 19.98 -14.62 -66.52
CA GLN A 2 20.06 -13.41 -67.35
C GLN A 2 19.80 -12.13 -66.52
N ARG A 3 20.46 -11.02 -66.91
CA ARG A 3 19.96 -9.63 -67.08
C ARG A 3 18.90 -9.08 -66.08
N ARG A 4 18.97 -7.84 -65.57
CA ARG A 4 19.77 -6.65 -65.99
C ARG A 4 19.67 -5.49 -64.97
N GLN A 5 20.73 -4.67 -64.93
CA GLN A 5 20.76 -3.18 -64.81
C GLN A 5 19.77 -2.41 -63.91
N PHE A 6 20.35 -1.65 -62.97
CA PHE A 6 20.20 -0.18 -62.79
C PHE A 6 18.83 0.50 -63.06
N LEU A 7 18.31 1.19 -62.04
CA LEU A 7 17.90 2.59 -62.16
C LEU A 7 17.82 3.26 -60.78
N ALA A 8 18.15 4.56 -60.71
CA ALA A 8 17.89 5.42 -59.57
C ALA A 8 16.82 6.45 -59.98
N ALA A 9 15.96 6.85 -59.04
CA ALA A 9 14.93 7.86 -59.27
C ALA A 9 14.76 8.76 -58.04
N THR A 10 15.21 10.01 -58.16
CA THR A 10 14.96 11.08 -57.17
C THR A 10 13.59 11.71 -57.46
N GLY A 11 12.78 11.98 -56.43
CA GLY A 11 11.42 12.50 -56.59
C GLY A 11 11.10 13.67 -55.66
N LEU A 12 10.79 14.82 -56.26
CA LEU A 12 10.22 16.02 -55.62
C LEU A 12 8.81 16.23 -56.23
N THR A 13 7.81 16.81 -55.56
CA THR A 13 7.73 17.60 -54.31
C THR A 13 6.34 17.34 -53.65
N LEU A 14 5.67 18.12 -52.78
CA LEU A 14 5.74 19.52 -52.31
C LEU A 14 5.05 19.66 -50.92
N LEU A 15 5.18 20.84 -50.31
CA LEU A 15 4.54 21.37 -49.08
C LEU A 15 3.22 20.72 -48.59
N GLY A 16 3.20 20.40 -47.28
CA GLY A 16 2.00 20.29 -46.45
C GLY A 16 2.27 20.90 -45.07
N GLY A 17 2.11 22.22 -44.94
CA GLY A 17 2.49 22.94 -43.72
C GLY A 17 1.31 23.14 -42.76
N THR A 18 1.37 22.50 -41.60
CA THR A 18 0.62 22.90 -40.40
C THR A 18 1.58 23.14 -39.25
N THR A 19 1.50 24.32 -38.62
CA THR A 19 2.20 24.62 -37.37
C THR A 19 1.45 23.96 -36.22
N GLY A 20 1.58 22.63 -36.11
CA GLY A 20 1.27 21.94 -34.87
C GLY A 20 2.31 22.34 -33.83
N CYS A 21 1.90 23.05 -32.79
CA CYS A 21 2.75 23.26 -31.63
C CYS A 21 2.87 21.92 -30.91
N VAL A 22 3.92 21.16 -31.22
CA VAL A 22 4.36 20.05 -30.36
C VAL A 22 4.85 20.70 -29.08
N GLY A 23 3.94 20.84 -28.12
CA GLY A 23 4.33 20.98 -26.73
C GLY A 23 5.13 19.75 -26.40
N GLN A 24 6.45 19.89 -26.28
CA GLN A 24 7.23 18.92 -25.54
C GLN A 24 6.73 18.99 -24.10
N LEU A 25 5.80 18.10 -23.77
CA LEU A 25 5.68 17.62 -22.41
C LEU A 25 7.08 17.14 -22.04
N SER A 26 7.71 17.84 -21.11
CA SER A 26 9.06 17.52 -20.62
C SER A 26 8.98 16.31 -19.71
N SER A 27 8.58 15.17 -20.28
CA SER A 27 8.33 13.92 -19.57
C SER A 27 9.57 13.56 -18.75
N PRO A 28 9.43 13.37 -17.43
CA PRO A 28 10.48 12.78 -16.64
C PRO A 28 10.95 11.45 -17.23
N LEU A 29 12.21 11.20 -16.89
CA LEU A 29 13.12 10.10 -17.23
C LEU A 29 12.49 8.78 -17.76
N ALA A 30 13.28 8.12 -18.61
CA ALA A 30 13.18 6.69 -18.82
C ALA A 30 14.46 6.06 -18.24
N PRO A 31 14.38 5.07 -17.35
CA PRO A 31 15.56 4.36 -16.86
C PRO A 31 16.05 3.43 -17.97
N THR A 32 17.14 3.83 -18.64
CA THR A 32 17.77 3.08 -19.74
C THR A 32 19.05 2.35 -19.31
N SER A 33 19.16 2.01 -18.03
CA SER A 33 20.34 1.39 -17.41
C SER A 33 20.00 0.05 -16.75
N ASP A 34 21.01 -0.81 -16.63
CA ASP A 34 20.98 -2.05 -15.84
C ASP A 34 21.16 -1.76 -14.32
N GLU A 35 20.77 -0.57 -13.86
CA GLU A 35 20.88 -0.15 -12.46
C GLU A 35 19.65 -0.62 -11.66
N PRO A 36 19.77 -0.93 -10.36
CA PRO A 36 18.64 -1.29 -9.52
C PRO A 36 17.56 -0.21 -9.52
N ILE A 37 16.30 -0.63 -9.66
CA ILE A 37 15.14 0.26 -9.64
C ILE A 37 14.91 0.70 -8.20
N ALA A 38 14.99 2.02 -7.97
CA ALA A 38 14.79 2.60 -6.65
C ALA A 38 13.30 2.60 -6.25
N VAL A 39 13.03 2.12 -5.04
CA VAL A 39 11.83 2.52 -4.29
C VAL A 39 12.05 3.97 -3.84
N ASP A 40 11.01 4.80 -3.92
CA ASP A 40 11.04 6.20 -3.46
C ASP A 40 10.07 6.37 -2.28
N GLU A 41 10.37 7.31 -1.39
CA GLU A 41 9.59 7.62 -0.17
C GLU A 41 8.29 8.39 -0.51
N THR A 42 7.18 8.37 0.24
CA THR A 42 6.86 7.75 1.56
C THR A 42 5.52 6.97 1.58
N TRP A 43 4.74 6.93 0.49
CA TRP A 43 3.42 6.26 0.47
C TRP A 43 3.10 5.58 -0.87
N ASN A 44 3.94 4.63 -1.28
CA ASN A 44 3.98 4.15 -2.66
C ASN A 44 2.95 3.06 -3.03
N GLN A 45 2.18 2.59 -2.05
CA GLN A 45 1.00 1.70 -2.15
C GLN A 45 0.16 1.88 -0.86
N PRO A 46 -1.06 1.32 -0.75
CA PRO A 46 -1.77 1.24 0.53
C PRO A 46 -0.90 0.63 1.62
N GLY A 47 -1.08 1.05 2.87
CA GLY A 47 -0.14 0.70 3.94
C GLY A 47 1.18 1.49 3.92
N GLY A 48 1.36 2.42 2.99
CA GLY A 48 2.50 3.34 2.91
C GLY A 48 3.79 2.74 2.35
N GLY A 49 3.90 1.42 2.31
CA GLY A 49 5.05 0.70 1.81
C GLY A 49 4.73 -0.78 1.65
N PRO A 50 5.70 -1.60 1.19
CA PRO A 50 5.46 -3.01 0.90
C PRO A 50 5.16 -3.85 2.15
N GLY A 51 5.49 -3.34 3.35
CA GLY A 51 5.30 -3.97 4.67
C GLY A 51 4.07 -3.47 5.45
N HIS A 52 3.11 -2.85 4.75
CA HIS A 52 1.86 -2.28 5.27
C HIS A 52 1.95 -1.61 6.66
N ALA A 53 2.97 -0.78 6.88
CA ALA A 53 3.24 -0.18 8.18
C ALA A 53 2.27 0.96 8.55
N TYR A 54 1.55 1.53 7.58
CA TYR A 54 0.74 2.76 7.67
C TYR A 54 1.42 3.93 8.43
N ALA A 55 2.75 3.97 8.40
CA ALA A 55 3.58 4.95 9.07
C ALA A 55 4.47 5.68 8.05
N ALA A 56 4.37 7.01 8.00
CA ALA A 56 5.33 7.83 7.26
C ALA A 56 6.59 8.10 8.11
N SER A 57 7.73 8.30 7.45
CA SER A 57 9.05 8.51 8.07
C SER A 57 9.04 9.55 9.20
N GLY A 58 9.02 9.10 10.46
CA GLY A 58 9.02 9.97 11.63
C GLY A 58 8.78 9.24 12.96
N SER A 59 8.96 9.97 14.06
CA SER A 59 8.77 9.48 15.42
C SER A 59 7.31 9.57 15.85
N GLY A 60 6.56 8.48 15.70
CA GLY A 60 5.15 8.39 16.10
C GLY A 60 4.91 8.73 17.58
N PRO A 61 3.67 9.04 17.99
CA PRO A 61 3.35 9.46 19.35
C PRO A 61 3.52 8.35 20.41
N GLY A 62 4.74 8.16 20.90
CA GLY A 62 5.06 7.31 22.07
C GLY A 62 4.66 7.91 23.44
N ALA A 63 4.02 9.08 23.46
CA ALA A 63 3.46 9.73 24.64
C ALA A 63 1.94 9.91 24.48
N ALA A 64 1.23 10.10 25.60
CA ALA A 64 -0.23 10.25 25.58
C ALA A 64 -0.69 11.41 24.68
N ILE A 65 -1.74 11.16 23.91
CA ILE A 65 -2.28 12.05 22.87
C ILE A 65 -3.65 12.62 23.24
N GLU A 66 -3.97 13.79 22.68
CA GLU A 66 -5.30 14.40 22.69
C GLU A 66 -5.79 14.69 21.27
N SER A 67 -7.11 14.80 21.09
CA SER A 67 -7.70 15.19 19.80
C SER A 67 -7.35 16.65 19.50
N ARG A 68 -6.67 16.88 18.38
CA ARG A 68 -6.30 18.20 17.87
C ARG A 68 -7.37 18.76 16.95
N TRP A 69 -7.96 17.91 16.11
CA TRP A 69 -9.01 18.29 15.17
C TRP A 69 -9.90 17.10 14.77
N ARG A 70 -11.12 17.40 14.31
CA ARG A 70 -12.03 16.46 13.63
C ARG A 70 -12.49 17.09 12.31
N PHE A 71 -12.43 16.31 11.24
CA PHE A 71 -12.99 16.62 9.92
C PHE A 71 -14.10 15.62 9.59
N SER A 72 -15.15 16.07 8.92
CA SER A 72 -16.25 15.22 8.41
C SER A 72 -17.08 16.05 7.44
N ASP A 73 -17.59 15.46 6.36
CA ASP A 73 -18.63 16.06 5.52
C ASP A 73 -20.05 15.57 5.86
N GLY A 74 -20.16 14.51 6.67
CA GLY A 74 -21.40 13.97 7.22
C GLY A 74 -22.02 12.81 6.44
N ASP A 75 -21.48 12.46 5.27
CA ASP A 75 -21.99 11.38 4.41
C ASP A 75 -20.90 10.40 3.89
N SER A 76 -19.61 10.78 3.89
CA SER A 76 -18.50 9.95 3.40
C SER A 76 -17.82 9.11 4.49
N HIS A 77 -17.60 7.81 4.25
CA HIS A 77 -16.64 6.99 4.99
C HIS A 77 -15.24 7.16 4.38
N PHE A 78 -14.22 7.41 5.20
CA PHE A 78 -12.90 7.86 4.73
C PHE A 78 -11.78 6.80 4.82
N GLU A 79 -11.95 5.69 4.09
CA GLU A 79 -10.87 4.72 3.85
C GLU A 79 -10.67 4.54 2.32
N PRO A 80 -9.43 4.45 1.82
CA PRO A 80 -8.16 4.54 2.53
C PRO A 80 -7.74 5.99 2.89
N MET A 81 -6.85 6.10 3.88
CA MET A 81 -6.08 7.32 4.14
C MET A 81 -4.60 7.14 3.76
N ALA A 82 -3.96 8.25 3.37
CA ALA A 82 -2.54 8.37 3.08
C ALA A 82 -1.99 9.72 3.54
N ILE A 83 -0.66 9.89 3.61
CA ILE A 83 -0.05 11.18 3.98
C ILE A 83 1.25 11.47 3.22
N ALA A 84 1.43 12.71 2.78
CA ALA A 84 2.71 13.26 2.30
C ALA A 84 2.73 14.79 2.42
N ASP A 85 3.89 15.38 2.75
CA ASP A 85 4.13 16.83 2.95
C ASP A 85 3.02 17.56 3.74
N ASP A 86 2.88 17.20 5.02
CA ASP A 86 1.89 17.75 5.96
C ASP A 86 0.43 17.72 5.44
N THR A 87 0.12 16.79 4.54
CA THR A 87 -1.18 16.65 3.87
C THR A 87 -1.70 15.22 4.03
N VAL A 88 -2.79 15.05 4.77
CA VAL A 88 -3.54 13.78 4.82
C VAL A 88 -4.49 13.75 3.63
N PHE A 89 -4.40 12.71 2.82
CA PHE A 89 -5.32 12.43 1.72
C PHE A 89 -6.29 11.34 2.18
N ALA A 90 -7.57 11.67 2.27
CA ALA A 90 -8.62 10.77 2.72
C ALA A 90 -9.59 10.51 1.55
N ALA A 91 -9.72 9.26 1.14
CA ALA A 91 -10.56 8.83 0.01
C ALA A 91 -11.83 8.11 0.49
N SER A 92 -12.83 8.06 -0.40
CA SER A 92 -14.07 7.29 -0.29
C SER A 92 -14.55 6.92 -1.70
N ASP A 93 -15.58 6.07 -1.81
CA ASP A 93 -16.25 5.67 -3.07
C ASP A 93 -16.52 6.80 -4.08
N SER A 94 -16.68 8.05 -3.59
CA SER A 94 -17.13 9.19 -4.40
C SER A 94 -16.36 10.49 -4.21
N THR A 95 -15.45 10.60 -3.23
CA THR A 95 -14.65 11.82 -3.04
C THR A 95 -13.27 11.53 -2.44
N VAL A 96 -12.28 12.33 -2.84
CA VAL A 96 -10.98 12.40 -2.14
C VAL A 96 -10.73 13.83 -1.67
N VAL A 97 -10.30 13.95 -0.42
CA VAL A 97 -10.11 15.22 0.29
C VAL A 97 -8.66 15.32 0.76
N ALA A 98 -8.03 16.46 0.50
CA ALA A 98 -6.72 16.79 1.06
C ALA A 98 -6.87 17.69 2.28
N LEU A 99 -6.37 17.25 3.43
CA LEU A 99 -6.44 17.94 4.72
C LEU A 99 -5.05 18.39 5.18
N ASP A 100 -4.93 19.61 5.70
CA ASP A 100 -3.77 20.05 6.48
C ASP A 100 -3.62 19.17 7.72
N ALA A 101 -2.56 18.35 7.79
CA ALA A 101 -2.33 17.38 8.86
C ALA A 101 -2.27 18.03 10.25
N SER A 102 -1.85 19.29 10.35
CA SER A 102 -1.76 20.03 11.61
C SER A 102 -3.07 20.70 12.05
N ARG A 103 -4.09 20.76 11.18
CA ARG A 103 -5.32 21.57 11.39
C ARG A 103 -6.64 20.88 11.07
N GLY A 104 -6.64 19.81 10.27
CA GLY A 104 -7.87 19.19 9.75
C GLY A 104 -8.62 20.05 8.74
N THR A 105 -8.01 21.09 8.20
CA THR A 105 -8.64 22.00 7.24
C THR A 105 -8.47 21.50 5.81
N GLU A 106 -9.58 21.31 5.10
CA GLU A 106 -9.64 21.00 3.67
C GLU A 106 -8.83 22.02 2.85
N ARG A 107 -7.77 21.55 2.19
CA ARG A 107 -6.99 22.29 1.18
C ARG A 107 -7.76 22.29 -0.14
N TRP A 108 -8.19 21.11 -0.57
CA TRP A 108 -8.97 20.86 -1.78
C TRP A 108 -9.75 19.54 -1.67
N ARG A 109 -10.73 19.36 -2.55
CA ARG A 109 -11.53 18.15 -2.70
C ARG A 109 -11.79 17.85 -4.18
N ALA A 110 -11.67 16.59 -4.58
CA ALA A 110 -12.12 16.10 -5.87
C ALA A 110 -13.28 15.11 -5.71
N ALA A 111 -14.12 15.00 -6.74
CA ALA A 111 -15.02 13.86 -6.90
C ALA A 111 -14.26 12.72 -7.58
N VAL A 112 -14.52 11.49 -7.14
CA VAL A 112 -14.12 10.24 -7.82
C VAL A 112 -15.38 9.43 -8.13
N ASP A 113 -15.26 8.35 -8.89
CA ASP A 113 -16.37 7.44 -9.25
C ASP A 113 -15.86 5.99 -9.17
N SER A 114 -15.24 5.68 -8.01
CA SER A 114 -14.30 4.57 -7.86
C SER A 114 -14.45 3.92 -6.48
N ASN A 115 -14.84 2.65 -6.46
CA ASN A 115 -14.82 1.77 -5.27
C ASN A 115 -13.36 1.32 -4.97
N ASP A 116 -12.42 2.27 -5.01
CA ASP A 116 -10.98 2.04 -4.95
C ASP A 116 -10.47 2.12 -3.51
N ASP A 117 -10.37 0.97 -2.85
CA ASP A 117 -9.63 0.82 -1.58
C ASP A 117 -8.12 1.11 -1.73
N TRP A 118 -7.65 1.44 -2.96
CA TRP A 118 -6.26 1.40 -3.38
C TRP A 118 -5.71 2.78 -3.80
N LEU A 119 -5.29 3.57 -2.81
CA LEU A 119 -4.63 4.86 -3.01
C LEU A 119 -3.10 4.76 -2.89
N ALA A 120 -2.36 5.35 -3.83
CA ALA A 120 -0.92 5.62 -3.68
C ALA A 120 -0.59 7.11 -3.88
N VAL A 121 0.43 7.60 -3.16
CA VAL A 121 0.91 8.99 -3.23
C VAL A 121 2.34 9.00 -3.76
N GLY A 122 2.52 9.52 -4.96
CA GLY A 122 3.83 9.83 -5.53
C GLY A 122 4.29 11.25 -5.17
N PRO A 123 5.50 11.65 -5.63
CA PRO A 123 6.03 12.99 -5.34
C PRO A 123 5.10 14.13 -5.77
N ASP A 124 4.55 14.07 -6.98
CA ASP A 124 3.72 15.14 -7.56
C ASP A 124 2.22 14.78 -7.67
N HIS A 125 1.85 13.49 -7.55
CA HIS A 125 0.52 12.98 -7.92
C HIS A 125 -0.04 11.94 -6.94
N LEU A 126 -1.37 11.87 -6.88
CA LEU A 126 -2.16 10.80 -6.29
C LEU A 126 -2.61 9.85 -7.41
N PHE A 127 -2.55 8.54 -7.18
CA PHE A 127 -2.93 7.51 -8.15
C PHE A 127 -4.08 6.64 -7.62
N PHE A 128 -5.01 6.34 -8.53
CA PHE A 128 -6.21 5.51 -8.39
C PHE A 128 -6.25 4.50 -9.56
N SER A 129 -7.19 3.55 -9.58
CA SER A 129 -7.30 2.54 -10.65
C SER A 129 -7.73 3.13 -12.00
N ASP A 130 -8.57 4.17 -11.97
CA ASP A 130 -9.12 4.85 -13.16
C ASP A 130 -8.36 6.13 -13.58
N GLY A 131 -7.51 6.70 -12.72
CA GLY A 131 -6.77 7.91 -13.05
C GLY A 131 -5.86 8.46 -11.95
N TRP A 132 -5.54 9.74 -12.06
CA TRP A 132 -4.63 10.45 -11.15
C TRP A 132 -5.03 11.91 -10.93
N ILE A 133 -4.52 12.52 -9.85
CA ILE A 133 -4.72 13.94 -9.52
C ILE A 133 -3.35 14.54 -9.13
N GLU A 134 -3.05 15.77 -9.53
CA GLU A 134 -1.90 16.52 -9.00
C GLU A 134 -2.10 16.76 -7.48
N ARG A 135 -1.05 16.67 -6.65
CA ARG A 135 -1.19 16.77 -5.18
C ARG A 135 -1.61 18.15 -4.67
N GLU A 136 -1.34 19.21 -5.44
CA GLU A 136 -1.81 20.58 -5.19
C GLU A 136 -2.34 21.17 -6.51
N PRO A 137 -3.54 20.76 -6.96
CA PRO A 137 -4.03 20.98 -8.33
C PRO A 137 -4.64 22.38 -8.52
N GLU A 138 -4.43 23.00 -9.70
CA GLU A 138 -5.18 24.23 -10.06
C GLU A 138 -6.70 23.98 -10.19
N THR A 139 -7.12 22.74 -10.42
CA THR A 139 -8.52 22.30 -10.42
C THR A 139 -8.58 20.85 -9.96
N ALA A 140 -9.20 20.61 -8.80
CA ALA A 140 -9.28 19.28 -8.19
C ALA A 140 -10.27 18.37 -8.93
N SER A 141 -9.75 17.56 -9.85
CA SER A 141 -10.49 16.58 -10.64
C SER A 141 -9.57 15.46 -11.10
N VAL A 142 -10.08 14.22 -11.14
CA VAL A 142 -9.36 13.07 -11.72
C VAL A 142 -9.05 13.33 -13.20
N THR A 143 -7.77 13.21 -13.56
CA THR A 143 -7.35 13.01 -14.94
C THR A 143 -7.41 11.51 -15.23
N PRO A 144 -8.33 11.03 -16.09
CA PRO A 144 -8.46 9.62 -16.38
C PRO A 144 -7.28 9.10 -17.19
N TYR A 145 -6.98 7.81 -17.06
CA TYR A 145 -6.09 7.15 -18.00
C TYR A 145 -6.71 7.09 -19.41
N PRO A 146 -5.91 6.94 -20.49
CA PRO A 146 -6.42 6.74 -21.85
C PRO A 146 -7.40 5.56 -21.95
N GLU A 147 -8.46 5.68 -22.76
CA GLU A 147 -9.48 4.62 -22.99
C GLU A 147 -8.90 3.27 -23.51
N SER A 148 -7.65 3.28 -24.00
CA SER A 148 -6.89 2.11 -24.45
C SER A 148 -6.13 1.38 -23.34
N SER A 149 -6.03 1.99 -22.15
CA SER A 149 -5.36 1.39 -21.00
C SER A 149 -6.12 0.16 -20.50
N PRO A 150 -5.42 -0.89 -20.04
CA PRO A 150 -6.07 -1.90 -19.22
C PRO A 150 -6.54 -1.30 -17.88
N HIS A 151 -7.50 -1.95 -17.23
CA HIS A 151 -7.78 -1.71 -15.81
C HIS A 151 -6.50 -1.93 -14.99
N GLN A 152 -6.15 -1.00 -14.11
CA GLN A 152 -4.93 -1.03 -13.31
C GLN A 152 -5.29 -1.34 -11.85
N ASP A 153 -5.57 -2.62 -11.56
CA ASP A 153 -5.86 -3.05 -10.19
C ASP A 153 -4.56 -3.20 -9.37
N ARG A 154 -4.66 -3.00 -8.05
CA ARG A 154 -3.62 -3.25 -7.02
C ARG A 154 -2.20 -2.90 -7.45
N PHE A 155 -1.92 -1.61 -7.57
CA PHE A 155 -0.66 -1.07 -8.07
C PHE A 155 0.37 -0.69 -6.99
N VAL A 156 1.64 -0.76 -7.36
CA VAL A 156 2.80 -0.24 -6.61
C VAL A 156 3.52 0.80 -7.45
N LEU A 157 3.70 1.99 -6.89
CA LEU A 157 4.51 3.04 -7.49
C LEU A 157 5.98 2.85 -7.11
N LEU A 158 6.89 3.03 -8.07
CA LEU A 158 8.33 3.12 -7.87
C LEU A 158 8.84 4.33 -8.65
N LYS A 159 10.03 4.83 -8.31
CA LYS A 159 10.56 6.13 -8.76
C LYS A 159 10.38 6.42 -10.26
N ASP A 160 10.65 5.41 -11.09
CA ASP A 160 10.56 5.47 -12.54
C ASP A 160 9.71 4.32 -13.15
N LEU A 161 8.89 3.63 -12.34
CA LEU A 161 8.15 2.43 -12.77
C LEU A 161 6.84 2.23 -11.99
N PHE A 162 5.73 2.10 -12.71
CA PHE A 162 4.43 1.74 -12.14
C PHE A 162 4.16 0.25 -12.40
N VAL A 163 3.92 -0.53 -11.36
CA VAL A 163 3.65 -1.98 -11.42
C VAL A 163 2.20 -2.22 -11.03
N TYR A 164 1.43 -2.97 -11.81
CA TYR A 164 0.00 -3.17 -11.60
C TYR A 164 -0.50 -4.53 -12.09
N LEU A 165 -1.72 -4.91 -11.68
CA LEU A 165 -2.42 -6.11 -12.15
C LEU A 165 -3.40 -5.81 -13.28
N THR A 166 -3.55 -6.79 -14.16
CA THR A 166 -4.73 -7.00 -15.01
C THR A 166 -5.20 -8.45 -14.80
N ASP A 167 -6.44 -8.77 -15.16
CA ASP A 167 -7.12 -10.08 -14.94
C ASP A 167 -6.28 -11.35 -15.22
N ASP A 168 -5.29 -11.23 -16.10
CA ASP A 168 -4.45 -12.27 -16.67
C ASP A 168 -2.93 -12.01 -16.54
N ALA A 169 -2.49 -10.93 -15.88
CA ALA A 169 -1.07 -10.55 -15.89
C ALA A 169 -0.64 -9.55 -14.80
N VAL A 170 0.67 -9.52 -14.53
CA VAL A 170 1.36 -8.35 -13.97
C VAL A 170 1.96 -7.54 -15.10
N VAL A 171 1.85 -6.21 -15.01
CA VAL A 171 2.41 -5.26 -15.96
C VAL A 171 3.32 -4.29 -15.21
N ALA A 172 4.44 -3.92 -15.81
CA ALA A 172 5.24 -2.80 -15.36
C ALA A 172 5.48 -1.81 -16.49
N GLY A 173 5.28 -0.52 -16.23
CA GLY A 173 5.36 0.53 -17.24
C GLY A 173 5.20 1.93 -16.62
N ARG A 174 4.40 2.77 -17.26
CA ARG A 174 3.97 4.07 -16.73
C ARG A 174 2.46 4.04 -16.45
N PRO A 175 1.94 4.85 -15.51
CA PRO A 175 0.50 4.94 -15.27
C PRO A 175 -0.23 5.32 -16.57
N GLY A 176 -1.23 4.53 -16.97
CA GLY A 176 -2.03 4.75 -18.18
C GLY A 176 -1.25 4.75 -19.50
N ALA A 177 -0.16 3.98 -19.63
CA ALA A 177 0.59 3.87 -20.89
C ALA A 177 0.29 2.57 -21.66
N ASP A 178 -0.07 2.71 -22.94
CA ASP A 178 -0.30 1.59 -23.87
C ASP A 178 0.93 0.65 -24.02
N GLU A 179 2.14 1.19 -23.90
CA GLU A 179 3.40 0.44 -24.00
C GLU A 179 4.01 0.17 -22.61
N ALA A 180 3.92 -1.09 -22.17
CA ALA A 180 4.58 -1.57 -20.96
C ALA A 180 6.10 -1.81 -21.18
N ARG A 181 6.91 -1.61 -20.13
CA ARG A 181 8.31 -2.05 -20.07
C ARG A 181 8.39 -3.58 -20.16
N TRP A 182 7.51 -4.26 -19.43
CA TRP A 182 7.30 -5.70 -19.52
C TRP A 182 5.88 -6.09 -19.07
N ARG A 183 5.42 -7.26 -19.51
CA ARG A 183 4.16 -7.89 -19.09
C ARG A 183 4.39 -9.38 -18.84
N ARG A 184 4.02 -9.88 -17.66
CA ARG A 184 4.07 -11.29 -17.28
C ARG A 184 2.64 -11.83 -17.17
N PRO A 185 2.17 -12.66 -18.13
CA PRO A 185 0.92 -13.39 -17.95
C PRO A 185 1.02 -14.32 -16.74
N LEU A 186 -0.04 -14.36 -15.92
CA LEU A 186 -0.24 -15.22 -14.75
C LEU A 186 -1.68 -15.74 -14.74
N ASP A 187 -1.95 -16.85 -14.05
CA ASP A 187 -3.32 -17.35 -13.90
C ASP A 187 -4.01 -16.63 -12.74
N ARG A 188 -4.85 -15.64 -13.09
CA ARG A 188 -5.63 -14.80 -12.16
C ARG A 188 -4.79 -14.26 -10.99
N PRO A 189 -3.82 -13.37 -11.26
CA PRO A 189 -3.21 -12.60 -10.19
C PRO A 189 -4.27 -11.75 -9.50
N HIS A 190 -4.30 -11.78 -8.17
CA HIS A 190 -5.32 -11.10 -7.37
C HIS A 190 -4.75 -10.29 -6.20
N SER A 191 -3.43 -10.29 -6.00
CA SER A 191 -2.76 -9.25 -5.21
C SER A 191 -1.31 -9.08 -5.63
N LEU A 192 -0.87 -7.83 -5.81
CA LEU A 192 0.54 -7.52 -5.58
C LEU A 192 0.80 -7.56 -4.08
N CYS A 193 2.03 -7.92 -3.72
CA CYS A 193 2.47 -8.11 -2.35
C CYS A 193 3.67 -7.21 -2.03
N GLY A 194 3.86 -6.10 -2.76
CA GLY A 194 5.02 -5.22 -2.58
C GLY A 194 6.31 -5.71 -3.28
N VAL A 195 7.45 -5.15 -2.84
CA VAL A 195 8.78 -5.31 -3.48
C VAL A 195 9.87 -5.50 -2.42
N ALA A 196 10.73 -6.52 -2.60
CA ALA A 196 11.96 -6.76 -1.83
C ALA A 196 13.05 -7.35 -2.75
N ASP A 197 14.33 -7.03 -2.53
CA ASP A 197 15.49 -7.46 -3.36
C ASP A 197 15.25 -7.47 -4.89
N GLN A 198 14.74 -6.37 -5.44
CA GLN A 198 14.39 -6.25 -6.87
C GLN A 198 13.42 -7.34 -7.39
N MET A 199 12.65 -7.96 -6.49
CA MET A 199 11.58 -8.90 -6.75
C MET A 199 10.23 -8.27 -6.40
N ILE A 200 9.22 -8.50 -7.24
CA ILE A 200 7.81 -8.32 -6.92
C ILE A 200 7.27 -9.68 -6.52
N VAL A 201 6.52 -9.76 -5.43
CA VAL A 201 5.75 -10.96 -5.09
C VAL A 201 4.28 -10.75 -5.44
N VAL A 202 3.65 -11.82 -5.92
CA VAL A 202 2.30 -11.79 -6.49
C VAL A 202 1.51 -13.01 -6.05
N ALA A 203 0.30 -12.79 -5.53
CA ALA A 203 -0.68 -13.83 -5.23
C ALA A 203 -1.54 -14.15 -6.46
N THR A 204 -1.69 -15.44 -6.74
CA THR A 204 -2.38 -16.01 -7.91
C THR A 204 -3.27 -17.17 -7.49
N GLU A 205 -4.20 -17.63 -8.33
CA GLU A 205 -4.95 -18.88 -8.05
C GLU A 205 -4.06 -20.14 -7.95
N THR A 206 -2.78 -20.05 -8.33
CA THR A 206 -1.80 -21.15 -8.24
C THR A 206 -0.74 -20.95 -7.14
N GLY A 207 -0.91 -19.97 -6.23
CA GLY A 207 0.00 -19.69 -5.12
C GLY A 207 0.80 -18.39 -5.29
N LEU A 208 2.00 -18.34 -4.73
CA LEU A 208 2.87 -17.15 -4.73
C LEU A 208 3.96 -17.24 -5.79
N ALA A 209 4.05 -16.23 -6.65
CA ALA A 209 5.08 -16.10 -7.67
C ALA A 209 6.03 -14.93 -7.35
N GLY A 210 7.34 -15.18 -7.43
CA GLY A 210 8.37 -14.15 -7.37
C GLY A 210 8.82 -13.75 -8.76
N LEU A 211 8.65 -12.48 -9.13
CA LEU A 211 9.01 -11.92 -10.43
C LEU A 211 10.14 -10.89 -10.29
N SER A 212 11.17 -11.00 -11.13
CA SER A 212 12.20 -9.95 -11.30
C SER A 212 11.53 -8.64 -11.71
N LEU A 213 11.77 -7.58 -10.94
CA LEU A 213 11.28 -6.23 -11.20
C LEU A 213 11.84 -5.64 -12.50
N SER A 214 13.02 -6.09 -12.93
CA SER A 214 13.74 -5.53 -14.08
C SER A 214 13.12 -5.89 -15.45
N ASP A 215 12.59 -7.11 -15.58
CA ASP A 215 12.12 -7.71 -16.84
C ASP A 215 10.85 -8.58 -16.69
N GLY A 216 10.31 -8.68 -15.48
CA GLY A 216 9.16 -9.49 -15.13
C GLY A 216 9.43 -11.00 -15.15
N SER A 217 10.68 -11.48 -15.20
CA SER A 217 10.97 -12.92 -15.26
C SER A 217 10.71 -13.61 -13.92
N GLN A 218 9.89 -14.67 -13.94
CA GLN A 218 9.59 -15.48 -12.77
C GLN A 218 10.85 -16.24 -12.32
N GLN A 219 11.33 -15.98 -11.10
CA GLN A 219 12.47 -16.70 -10.51
C GLN A 219 11.99 -17.95 -9.75
N TRP A 220 10.87 -17.83 -9.03
CA TRP A 220 10.31 -18.90 -8.21
C TRP A 220 8.78 -18.89 -8.20
N LEU A 221 8.19 -20.02 -7.78
CA LEU A 221 6.75 -20.24 -7.61
C LEU A 221 6.53 -21.20 -6.45
N ARG A 222 5.62 -20.85 -5.53
CA ARG A 222 5.22 -21.64 -4.37
C ARG A 222 3.80 -22.18 -4.57
N GLU A 223 3.71 -23.20 -5.43
CA GLU A 223 2.45 -23.91 -5.72
C GLU A 223 1.87 -24.64 -4.48
N ASP A 224 2.69 -24.88 -3.46
CA ASP A 224 2.28 -25.48 -2.19
C ASP A 224 1.40 -24.55 -1.34
N LEU A 225 1.45 -23.24 -1.56
CA LEU A 225 0.71 -22.23 -0.79
C LEU A 225 -0.65 -21.83 -1.40
N TRP A 226 -1.01 -22.42 -2.56
CA TRP A 226 -2.16 -22.06 -3.41
C TRP A 226 -3.54 -22.06 -2.72
N SER A 227 -3.78 -22.96 -1.75
CA SER A 227 -5.08 -23.14 -1.11
C SER A 227 -5.18 -22.55 0.29
N GLU A 228 -4.11 -21.91 0.77
CA GLU A 228 -3.98 -21.51 2.17
C GLU A 228 -3.82 -19.99 2.33
N VAL A 229 -3.01 -19.36 1.48
CA VAL A 229 -2.73 -17.92 1.53
C VAL A 229 -3.98 -17.08 1.20
N SER A 230 -4.18 -15.98 1.93
CA SER A 230 -5.15 -14.93 1.52
C SER A 230 -4.74 -13.50 1.87
N PHE A 231 -3.66 -13.30 2.64
CA PHE A 231 -3.01 -12.01 2.82
C PHE A 231 -1.48 -12.17 2.77
N VAL A 232 -0.79 -11.21 2.16
CA VAL A 232 0.66 -11.27 1.93
C VAL A 232 1.24 -9.87 2.04
N ASP A 233 2.32 -9.76 2.78
CA ASP A 233 3.00 -8.53 3.16
C ASP A 233 4.52 -8.68 2.99
N VAL A 234 5.26 -7.59 2.77
CA VAL A 234 6.70 -7.65 2.44
C VAL A 234 7.47 -6.54 3.18
N ALA A 235 8.15 -6.91 4.27
CA ALA A 235 9.15 -6.05 4.90
C ALA A 235 10.35 -5.85 3.97
N GLY A 236 10.26 -4.86 3.08
CA GLY A 236 11.23 -4.57 2.01
C GLY A 236 12.63 -4.15 2.48
N ALA A 237 12.96 -4.27 3.76
CA ALA A 237 14.23 -3.88 4.36
C ALA A 237 15.24 -5.04 4.51
N ASP A 238 14.78 -6.27 4.81
CA ASP A 238 15.64 -7.42 5.16
C ASP A 238 15.43 -8.66 4.25
N GLU A 239 15.14 -8.44 2.97
CA GLU A 239 15.04 -9.50 1.95
C GLU A 239 13.95 -10.56 2.26
N ARG A 240 12.91 -10.19 3.05
CA ARG A 240 11.83 -11.08 3.51
C ARG A 240 10.47 -10.79 2.89
N VAL A 241 9.71 -11.86 2.75
CA VAL A 241 8.31 -11.89 2.30
C VAL A 241 7.49 -12.65 3.35
N TYR A 242 6.40 -12.07 3.84
CA TYR A 242 5.56 -12.64 4.89
C TYR A 242 4.17 -12.99 4.33
N ALA A 243 3.89 -14.28 4.19
CA ALA A 243 2.59 -14.77 3.72
C ALA A 243 1.76 -15.34 4.87
N THR A 244 0.46 -15.05 4.90
CA THR A 244 -0.45 -15.55 5.95
C THR A 244 -1.63 -16.32 5.37
N THR A 245 -2.03 -17.36 6.10
CA THR A 245 -3.11 -18.25 5.68
C THR A 245 -4.45 -17.93 6.34
N TRP A 246 -5.54 -18.02 5.57
CA TRP A 246 -6.92 -17.82 6.07
C TRP A 246 -7.59 -19.15 6.44
N THR A 247 -6.80 -20.10 6.90
CA THR A 247 -7.25 -21.34 7.55
C THR A 247 -7.63 -21.06 9.01
N ARG A 248 -8.22 -22.05 9.71
CA ARG A 248 -8.32 -21.99 11.19
C ARG A 248 -6.98 -22.27 11.86
N ASP A 249 -6.21 -23.16 11.24
CA ASP A 249 -4.83 -23.47 11.59
C ASP A 249 -3.92 -22.47 10.86
N ALA A 250 -4.04 -21.19 11.26
CA ALA A 250 -3.39 -20.07 10.58
C ALA A 250 -1.86 -20.16 10.72
N THR A 251 -1.14 -19.85 9.63
CA THR A 251 0.32 -19.92 9.56
C THR A 251 0.87 -18.65 8.94
N VAL A 252 1.88 -18.06 9.57
CA VAL A 252 2.76 -17.03 9.00
C VAL A 252 3.98 -17.75 8.41
N PHE A 253 4.24 -17.55 7.12
CA PHE A 253 5.46 -18.02 6.44
C PHE A 253 6.40 -16.84 6.21
N ALA A 254 7.63 -16.94 6.73
CA ALA A 254 8.72 -16.04 6.34
C ALA A 254 9.51 -16.68 5.21
N LEU A 255 9.42 -16.07 4.02
CA LEU A 255 10.13 -16.51 2.82
C LEU A 255 11.31 -15.60 2.54
N ASP A 256 12.35 -16.18 1.95
CA ASP A 256 13.44 -15.50 1.27
C ASP A 256 12.94 -14.87 -0.06
N ALA A 257 13.11 -13.56 -0.24
CA ALA A 257 12.56 -12.84 -1.39
C ALA A 257 13.16 -13.29 -2.73
N ALA A 258 14.46 -13.62 -2.75
CA ALA A 258 15.20 -13.99 -3.96
C ALA A 258 14.89 -15.42 -4.43
N SER A 259 14.68 -16.36 -3.51
CA SER A 259 14.50 -17.79 -3.81
C SER A 259 13.10 -18.36 -3.56
N GLY A 260 12.30 -17.70 -2.73
CA GLY A 260 11.00 -18.19 -2.25
C GLY A 260 11.09 -19.32 -1.22
N GLU A 261 12.30 -19.68 -0.74
CA GLU A 261 12.46 -20.70 0.29
C GLU A 261 11.95 -20.21 1.65
N THR A 262 11.24 -21.08 2.39
CA THR A 262 10.77 -20.75 3.75
C THR A 262 11.93 -20.77 4.73
N ALA A 263 12.23 -19.63 5.35
CA ALA A 263 13.22 -19.49 6.41
C ALA A 263 12.66 -19.94 7.77
N TRP A 264 11.43 -19.53 8.10
CA TRP A 264 10.70 -19.96 9.30
C TRP A 264 9.18 -19.92 9.10
N THR A 265 8.45 -20.57 10.02
CA THR A 265 6.99 -20.55 10.11
C THR A 265 6.54 -20.28 11.55
N TYR A 266 5.51 -19.48 11.73
CA TYR A 266 4.87 -19.24 13.02
C TYR A 266 3.39 -19.60 12.95
N GLU A 267 2.90 -20.34 13.95
CA GLU A 267 1.51 -20.77 14.07
C GLU A 267 0.78 -19.90 15.13
N PRO A 268 0.18 -18.75 14.75
CA PRO A 268 -0.67 -17.98 15.66
C PRO A 268 -1.95 -18.77 16.04
N PRO A 269 -2.54 -18.51 17.21
CA PRO A 269 -3.73 -19.23 17.69
C PRO A 269 -5.04 -18.79 17.02
N THR A 270 -4.98 -17.76 16.19
CA THR A 270 -6.07 -17.16 15.40
C THR A 270 -5.47 -16.72 14.07
N GLN A 271 -6.31 -16.38 13.09
CA GLN A 271 -5.86 -15.69 11.88
C GLN A 271 -5.25 -14.32 12.26
N VAL A 272 -4.32 -13.81 11.46
CA VAL A 272 -3.63 -12.54 11.76
C VAL A 272 -3.47 -11.65 10.54
N TRP A 273 -3.61 -10.34 10.75
CA TRP A 273 -2.93 -9.33 9.93
C TRP A 273 -1.50 -9.15 10.41
N LEU A 274 -0.63 -8.59 9.58
CA LEU A 274 0.74 -8.25 9.98
C LEU A 274 1.25 -6.93 9.41
N THR A 275 2.25 -6.37 10.08
CA THR A 275 3.25 -5.45 9.52
C THR A 275 4.64 -5.92 9.97
N ALA A 276 5.69 -5.52 9.27
CA ALA A 276 7.06 -5.85 9.66
C ALA A 276 8.11 -4.82 9.21
N ASP A 277 9.17 -4.68 10.01
CA ASP A 277 10.39 -3.95 9.66
C ASP A 277 11.57 -4.94 9.46
N SER A 278 12.81 -4.43 9.38
CA SER A 278 14.04 -5.24 9.33
C SER A 278 14.16 -6.31 10.42
N ASN A 279 13.75 -5.97 11.65
CA ASN A 279 14.08 -6.67 12.88
C ASN A 279 12.87 -7.33 13.54
N HIS A 280 11.65 -6.91 13.20
CA HIS A 280 10.41 -7.27 13.90
C HIS A 280 9.28 -7.65 12.93
N VAL A 281 8.44 -8.59 13.37
CA VAL A 281 7.14 -8.89 12.75
C VAL A 281 6.06 -8.71 13.81
N VAL A 282 5.10 -7.83 13.54
CA VAL A 282 3.97 -7.51 14.44
C VAL A 282 2.71 -8.16 13.88
N LEU A 283 2.03 -8.99 14.68
CA LEU A 283 0.82 -9.72 14.27
C LEU A 283 -0.39 -9.21 15.07
N GLY A 284 -1.48 -8.86 14.39
CA GLY A 284 -2.76 -8.46 14.97
C GLY A 284 -3.83 -9.53 14.78
N GLY A 285 -4.44 -10.02 15.87
CA GLY A 285 -5.40 -11.13 15.82
C GLY A 285 -6.78 -10.77 15.23
N LEU A 286 -7.29 -11.65 14.36
CA LEU A 286 -8.64 -11.60 13.77
C LEU A 286 -9.73 -12.14 14.73
N PRO A 287 -11.02 -11.78 14.50
CA PRO A 287 -12.10 -11.82 15.50
C PRO A 287 -12.59 -13.20 15.93
N ASP A 288 -12.44 -14.22 15.08
CA ASP A 288 -13.28 -15.43 15.13
C ASP A 288 -12.70 -16.61 15.95
N VAL A 289 -11.57 -16.45 16.64
CA VAL A 289 -10.92 -17.53 17.41
C VAL A 289 -10.43 -17.08 18.80
N GLU A 290 -10.84 -17.83 19.82
CA GLU A 290 -10.41 -17.66 21.22
C GLU A 290 -9.00 -18.25 21.47
N PRO A 291 -8.08 -17.58 22.19
CA PRO A 291 -8.27 -16.31 22.90
C PRO A 291 -8.31 -15.11 21.95
N MET A 292 -9.40 -14.35 22.02
CA MET A 292 -9.62 -13.17 21.19
C MET A 292 -8.57 -12.08 21.47
N ASN A 293 -8.32 -11.22 20.48
CA ASN A 293 -7.70 -9.90 20.59
C ASN A 293 -6.30 -9.90 21.26
N ARG A 294 -5.26 -10.03 20.44
CA ARG A 294 -3.86 -10.01 20.86
C ARG A 294 -2.95 -9.36 19.82
N VAL A 295 -1.87 -8.76 20.31
CA VAL A 295 -0.71 -8.34 19.51
C VAL A 295 0.47 -9.22 19.88
N ASP A 296 1.05 -9.91 18.89
CA ASP A 296 2.33 -10.61 19.03
C ASP A 296 3.43 -9.79 18.37
N VAL A 297 4.60 -9.73 18.99
CA VAL A 297 5.82 -9.23 18.34
C VAL A 297 6.85 -10.36 18.30
N LEU A 298 7.23 -10.73 17.09
CA LEU A 298 8.33 -11.63 16.76
C LEU A 298 9.55 -10.80 16.37
N ASP A 299 10.74 -11.37 16.52
CA ASP A 299 11.92 -10.86 15.81
C ASP A 299 12.03 -11.43 14.38
N ALA A 300 13.02 -10.98 13.61
CA ALA A 300 13.29 -11.43 12.25
C ALA A 300 13.64 -12.93 12.11
N ALA A 301 13.92 -13.64 13.21
CA ALA A 301 14.09 -15.10 13.22
C ALA A 301 12.77 -15.86 13.51
N GLY A 302 11.68 -15.14 13.78
CA GLY A 302 10.37 -15.70 14.13
C GLY A 302 10.22 -16.03 15.62
N ASP A 303 11.22 -15.72 16.45
CA ASP A 303 11.14 -15.94 17.89
C ASP A 303 10.29 -14.83 18.54
N ARG A 304 9.23 -15.23 19.27
CA ARG A 304 8.32 -14.27 19.90
C ARG A 304 8.98 -13.56 21.08
N GLN A 305 9.24 -12.27 20.91
CA GLN A 305 9.76 -11.37 21.94
C GLN A 305 8.72 -11.11 23.03
N TRP A 306 7.50 -10.73 22.65
CA TRP A 306 6.39 -10.53 23.59
C TRP A 306 5.01 -10.74 22.96
N VAL A 307 3.99 -10.78 23.82
CA VAL A 307 2.57 -10.77 23.45
C VAL A 307 1.83 -9.91 24.46
N VAL A 308 0.93 -9.06 23.96
CA VAL A 308 -0.07 -8.38 24.79
C VAL A 308 -1.46 -8.90 24.43
N PRO A 309 -2.22 -9.47 25.39
CA PRO A 309 -3.66 -9.57 25.24
C PRO A 309 -4.23 -8.15 25.35
N THR A 310 -4.89 -7.68 24.30
CA THR A 310 -5.50 -6.35 24.29
C THR A 310 -6.82 -6.41 25.06
N ASP A 311 -7.06 -5.47 25.98
CA ASP A 311 -8.19 -5.51 26.94
C ASP A 311 -9.60 -5.37 26.28
N SER A 312 -9.67 -5.36 24.95
CA SER A 312 -10.91 -5.26 24.16
C SER A 312 -11.75 -6.53 24.23
N ASN A 313 -13.05 -6.38 24.52
CA ASN A 313 -14.05 -7.43 24.29
C ASN A 313 -14.55 -7.47 22.83
N ASP A 314 -14.13 -6.51 22.01
CA ASP A 314 -14.58 -6.31 20.62
C ASP A 314 -13.45 -6.57 19.61
N THR A 315 -13.84 -6.81 18.37
CA THR A 315 -13.54 -8.07 17.69
C THR A 315 -12.41 -7.96 16.67
N THR A 316 -12.35 -6.87 15.92
CA THR A 316 -11.33 -6.65 14.89
C THR A 316 -10.12 -5.88 15.43
N VAL A 317 -8.91 -6.34 15.11
CA VAL A 317 -7.65 -5.59 15.20
C VAL A 317 -7.27 -5.12 13.80
N HIS A 318 -7.32 -3.83 13.48
CA HIS A 318 -6.82 -3.33 12.20
C HIS A 318 -5.31 -3.58 12.07
N VAL A 319 -4.75 -3.54 10.85
CA VAL A 319 -3.33 -3.89 10.60
C VAL A 319 -2.45 -3.12 11.58
N PRO A 320 -1.67 -3.80 12.44
CA PRO A 320 -0.86 -3.09 13.42
C PRO A 320 0.09 -2.11 12.74
N VAL A 321 0.36 -0.99 13.40
CA VAL A 321 1.21 0.08 12.86
C VAL A 321 2.50 0.13 13.63
N LEU A 322 3.62 0.26 12.91
CA LEU A 322 4.96 0.18 13.47
C LEU A 322 5.72 1.46 13.13
N ALA A 323 5.95 2.32 14.12
CA ALA A 323 6.66 3.59 13.93
C ALA A 323 7.60 3.89 15.10
N ASP A 324 8.89 4.06 14.81
CA ASP A 324 9.97 4.51 15.72
C ASP A 324 9.94 3.88 17.13
N GLY A 325 9.92 2.55 17.19
CA GLY A 325 9.92 1.82 18.46
C GLY A 325 8.57 1.78 19.19
N VAL A 326 7.47 2.13 18.51
CA VAL A 326 6.10 2.01 19.04
C VAL A 326 5.25 1.14 18.11
N VAL A 327 4.47 0.24 18.71
CA VAL A 327 3.42 -0.54 18.06
C VAL A 327 2.07 0.07 18.40
N TYR A 328 1.27 0.42 17.40
CA TYR A 328 -0.10 0.90 17.55
C TYR A 328 -1.07 -0.18 17.07
N ALA A 329 -2.13 -0.43 17.84
CA ALA A 329 -3.20 -1.36 17.49
C ALA A 329 -4.54 -0.66 17.65
N ALA A 330 -5.33 -0.61 16.56
CA ALA A 330 -6.69 -0.08 16.59
C ALA A 330 -7.72 -1.23 16.58
N HIS A 331 -8.70 -1.12 17.46
CA HIS A 331 -9.86 -1.98 17.58
C HIS A 331 -11.13 -1.16 17.30
N VAL A 332 -12.26 -1.84 17.16
CA VAL A 332 -13.60 -1.26 16.91
C VAL A 332 -13.91 0.03 17.70
N ALA A 333 -13.46 0.16 18.95
CA ALA A 333 -13.69 1.34 19.81
C ALA A 333 -12.44 1.94 20.50
N ASP A 334 -11.27 1.29 20.40
CA ASP A 334 -10.08 1.62 21.19
C ASP A 334 -8.81 1.56 20.34
N CYS A 335 -7.94 2.56 20.46
CA CYS A 335 -6.56 2.51 19.95
C CYS A 335 -5.57 2.41 21.12
N PHE A 336 -4.57 1.54 21.00
CA PHE A 336 -3.53 1.33 22.00
C PHE A 336 -2.15 1.57 21.41
N ALA A 337 -1.21 2.06 22.22
CA ALA A 337 0.22 2.11 21.88
C ALA A 337 1.06 1.33 22.89
N TYR A 338 2.05 0.60 22.37
CA TYR A 338 2.96 -0.26 23.13
C TYR A 338 4.41 0.04 22.76
N ASP A 339 5.30 0.09 23.75
CA ASP A 339 6.75 0.16 23.53
C ASP A 339 7.24 -1.14 22.86
N LEU A 340 7.88 -1.02 21.70
CA LEU A 340 8.31 -2.15 20.88
C LEU A 340 9.36 -3.04 21.59
N ALA A 341 10.19 -2.45 22.45
CA ALA A 341 11.28 -3.14 23.11
C ALA A 341 10.85 -3.95 24.36
N SER A 342 9.69 -3.65 24.93
CA SER A 342 9.22 -4.22 26.21
C SER A 342 7.79 -4.76 26.21
N GLY A 343 6.94 -4.32 25.29
CA GLY A 343 5.50 -4.57 25.31
C GLY A 343 4.74 -3.77 26.37
N GLU A 344 5.36 -2.80 27.06
CA GLU A 344 4.67 -1.95 28.03
C GLU A 344 3.68 -1.01 27.32
N LYS A 345 2.42 -0.97 27.80
CA LYS A 345 1.38 -0.09 27.26
C LYS A 345 1.68 1.37 27.60
N LEU A 346 2.03 2.16 26.57
CA LEU A 346 2.35 3.58 26.66
C LEU A 346 1.10 4.42 26.89
N TRP A 347 0.04 4.16 26.12
CA TRP A 347 -1.26 4.80 26.28
C TRP A 347 -2.41 3.96 25.69
N SER A 348 -3.64 4.39 25.99
CA SER A 348 -4.88 3.90 25.40
C SER A 348 -5.80 5.09 25.11
N LEU A 349 -6.35 5.15 23.90
CA LEU A 349 -7.26 6.17 23.41
C LEU A 349 -8.58 5.49 23.01
N SER A 350 -9.63 5.77 23.77
CA SER A 350 -11.00 5.57 23.29
C SER A 350 -11.49 6.94 22.77
N PRO A 351 -11.73 7.12 21.47
CA PRO A 351 -12.34 8.36 20.95
C PRO A 351 -13.67 8.67 21.67
N ASP A 352 -14.01 9.97 21.79
CA ASP A 352 -15.05 10.51 22.69
C ASP A 352 -16.27 9.60 22.89
N GLY A 353 -16.52 9.19 24.15
CA GLY A 353 -17.43 8.12 24.61
C GLY A 353 -18.83 8.01 23.98
N LEU A 354 -18.83 7.62 22.71
CA LEU A 354 -19.90 7.37 21.76
C LEU A 354 -19.41 6.10 21.02
N LEU A 355 -20.06 4.95 21.05
CA LEU A 355 -21.50 4.70 21.17
C LEU A 355 -21.77 3.25 21.67
N SER A 356 -22.92 2.67 21.33
CA SER A 356 -23.21 1.25 21.57
C SER A 356 -22.46 0.31 20.62
N SER A 357 -22.49 -0.99 20.93
CA SER A 357 -21.88 -2.11 20.20
C SER A 357 -22.54 -2.42 18.84
N ASP A 358 -22.98 -1.40 18.11
CA ASP A 358 -23.80 -1.50 16.89
C ASP A 358 -23.23 -0.66 15.72
N LEU A 359 -21.92 -0.34 15.76
CA LEU A 359 -21.26 0.59 14.83
C LEU A 359 -20.18 -0.03 13.94
N TYR A 360 -19.77 0.76 12.94
CA TYR A 360 -18.55 0.57 12.14
C TYR A 360 -17.29 0.53 13.03
N PRO A 361 -16.24 -0.23 12.67
CA PRO A 361 -14.96 -0.20 13.36
C PRO A 361 -14.24 1.17 13.23
N LEU A 362 -13.25 1.41 14.09
CA LEU A 362 -12.22 2.43 13.79
C LEU A 362 -11.52 2.06 12.49
N GLY A 363 -11.40 3.02 11.57
CA GLY A 363 -10.62 2.82 10.35
C GLY A 363 -9.12 2.64 10.63
N GLN A 364 -8.42 2.14 9.63
CA GLN A 364 -7.01 1.80 9.69
C GLN A 364 -6.14 2.98 10.17
N PRO A 365 -5.39 2.83 11.29
CA PRO A 365 -4.57 3.90 11.82
C PRO A 365 -3.46 4.34 10.87
N LEU A 366 -3.21 5.65 10.85
CA LEU A 366 -2.22 6.32 10.03
C LEU A 366 -1.31 7.17 10.93
N VAL A 367 0.00 6.91 10.95
CA VAL A 367 0.96 7.62 11.82
C VAL A 367 1.94 8.45 10.99
N ALA A 368 2.19 9.70 11.40
CA ALA A 368 3.20 10.56 10.76
C ALA A 368 3.63 11.71 11.68
N GLY A 369 4.95 11.87 11.84
CA GLY A 369 5.49 12.78 12.86
C GLY A 369 4.94 12.41 14.25
N ASP A 370 4.69 13.40 15.10
CA ASP A 370 4.03 13.22 16.39
C ASP A 370 2.50 13.03 16.29
N GLY A 371 1.96 12.89 15.08
CA GLY A 371 0.53 12.75 14.79
C GLY A 371 0.06 11.31 14.62
N LEU A 372 -1.18 11.06 15.05
CA LEU A 372 -1.97 9.88 14.71
C LEU A 372 -3.28 10.34 14.04
N PHE A 373 -3.65 9.69 12.95
CA PHE A 373 -4.88 9.94 12.22
C PHE A 373 -5.74 8.67 12.18
N LEU A 374 -7.03 8.81 12.45
CA LEU A 374 -8.02 7.73 12.51
C LEU A 374 -9.28 8.13 11.74
N GLU A 375 -9.91 7.19 11.02
CA GLU A 375 -11.32 7.31 10.62
C GLU A 375 -12.20 6.75 11.74
N GLN A 376 -13.32 7.40 12.03
CA GLN A 376 -14.43 6.81 12.75
C GLN A 376 -15.76 7.50 12.40
N ASP A 377 -16.78 6.72 12.00
CA ASP A 377 -18.17 7.18 11.83
C ASP A 377 -18.29 8.37 10.86
N GLY A 378 -17.67 8.23 9.67
CA GLY A 378 -17.70 9.24 8.61
C GLY A 378 -16.87 10.48 8.92
N ALA A 379 -15.83 10.33 9.75
CA ALA A 379 -15.01 11.44 10.20
C ALA A 379 -13.53 11.06 10.39
N VAL A 380 -12.65 11.91 9.86
CA VAL A 380 -11.20 11.82 10.09
C VAL A 380 -10.85 12.65 11.32
N TYR A 381 -10.09 12.06 12.22
CA TYR A 381 -9.58 12.73 13.42
C TYR A 381 -8.06 12.86 13.33
N GLY A 382 -7.53 14.00 13.76
CA GLY A 382 -6.11 14.19 14.00
C GLY A 382 -5.83 14.31 15.49
N PHE A 383 -4.98 13.43 16.00
CA PHE A 383 -4.48 13.43 17.37
C PHE A 383 -2.99 13.82 17.40
N GLY A 384 -2.53 14.35 18.53
CA GLY A 384 -1.12 14.67 18.77
C GLY A 384 -0.84 14.78 20.27
N PRO A 385 0.41 15.05 20.70
CA PRO A 385 0.82 14.99 22.11
C PRO A 385 0.01 15.93 22.99
N ALA A 386 -0.32 15.52 24.22
CA ALA A 386 -1.05 16.33 25.21
C ALA A 386 -0.21 17.42 25.92
#